data_AF-A0A0S9R652-F1
#
_entry.id   AF-A0A0S9R652-F1
#
_cell.length_a   1.000
_cell.length_b   1.000
_cell.length_c   1.000
_cell.angle_alpha   90.00
_cell.angle_beta   90.00
_cell.angle_gamma   90.00
#
_symmetry.space_group_name_H-M   'P 1'
#
loop_
_entity.id
_entity.type
_entity.pdbx_description
1 polymer ?
#
loop_
_entity_poly.entity_id
_entity_poly.type
_entity_poly.pdbx_seq_one_letter_code
_entity_poly.pdbx_strand_id
1 'polypeptide(L)'
;MLDLEDKPRAPIRVGDTEKITINLGYVDLGHIDLLVSESVYANRSDFIRTAVRNQIARHGDVTRQSVARKGVELGLRRYDRAELEAARASGIRLDIRVLGLASIAPDVTPELARDAIASIEVMGSLQASPAVKAALADRLR
;
A
#
# COMPACT_ATOMS: atom_id res chain seq x y z
N MET A 1 11.74 20.65 7.57
CA MET A 1 11.77 20.74 6.10
C MET A 1 12.12 19.35 5.61
N LEU A 2 11.11 18.54 5.28
CA LEU A 2 11.32 17.22 4.69
C LEU A 2 11.27 17.44 3.18
N ASP A 3 12.46 17.47 2.58
CA ASP A 3 12.61 17.56 1.13
C ASP A 3 12.00 16.30 0.49
N LEU A 4 10.75 16.47 0.04
CA LEU A 4 10.10 15.57 -0.90
C LEU A 4 10.71 15.83 -2.27
N GLU A 5 11.97 15.46 -2.46
CA GLU A 5 12.56 15.40 -3.79
C GLU A 5 11.75 14.37 -4.60
N ASP A 6 11.18 14.84 -5.71
CA ASP A 6 10.55 14.02 -6.73
C ASP A 6 11.65 13.23 -7.47
N LYS A 7 12.24 12.24 -6.80
CA LYS A 7 13.12 11.28 -7.44
C LYS A 7 12.29 10.54 -8.49
N PRO A 8 12.79 10.39 -9.73
CA PRO A 8 12.09 9.64 -10.77
C PRO A 8 11.80 8.24 -10.24
N ARG A 9 10.53 8.00 -9.94
CA ARG A 9 10.09 6.75 -9.31
C ARG A 9 10.28 5.64 -10.32
N ALA A 10 11.10 4.66 -9.98
CA ALA A 10 11.38 3.50 -10.84
C ALA A 10 10.08 2.91 -11.41
N PRO A 11 10.10 2.37 -12.65
CA PRO A 11 8.91 1.82 -13.28
C PRO A 11 8.28 0.77 -12.35
N ILE A 12 6.97 0.95 -12.09
CA ILE A 12 6.22 0.08 -11.19
C ILE A 12 6.24 -1.33 -11.79
N ARG A 13 6.83 -2.30 -11.09
CA ARG A 13 6.88 -3.69 -11.54
C ARG A 13 5.53 -4.35 -11.32
N VAL A 14 5.20 -5.39 -12.09
CA VAL A 14 3.91 -6.10 -11.98
C VAL A 14 3.67 -6.66 -10.56
N GLY A 15 4.73 -6.96 -9.81
CA GLY A 15 4.66 -7.35 -8.39
C GLY A 15 4.46 -6.20 -7.39
N ASP A 16 4.59 -4.94 -7.83
CA ASP A 16 4.41 -3.74 -7.02
C ASP A 16 3.04 -3.08 -7.26
N THR A 17 2.18 -3.68 -8.11
CA THR A 17 0.83 -3.19 -8.40
C THR A 17 -0.24 -4.10 -7.82
N GLU A 18 -1.28 -3.50 -7.24
CA GLU A 18 -2.51 -4.18 -6.84
C GLU A 18 -3.58 -3.98 -7.93
N LYS A 19 -4.28 -5.04 -8.32
CA LYS A 19 -5.37 -4.93 -9.29
C LYS A 19 -6.65 -4.50 -8.58
N ILE A 20 -7.29 -3.47 -9.09
CA ILE A 20 -8.63 -3.05 -8.67
C ILE A 20 -9.67 -3.40 -9.75
N THR A 21 -10.85 -3.83 -9.33
CA THR A 21 -12.01 -4.04 -10.22
C THR A 21 -13.08 -3.03 -9.80
N ILE A 22 -13.53 -2.20 -10.73
CA ILE A 22 -14.52 -1.14 -10.48
C ILE A 22 -15.55 -1.12 -11.61
N ASN A 23 -16.77 -0.69 -11.30
CA ASN A 23 -17.78 -0.38 -12.29
C ASN A 23 -17.62 1.08 -12.74
N LEU A 24 -17.81 1.35 -14.02
CA LEU A 24 -17.80 2.70 -14.61
C LEU A 24 -19.11 2.93 -15.37
N GLY A 25 -19.60 4.17 -15.38
CA GLY A 25 -20.74 4.55 -16.20
C GLY A 25 -20.41 4.46 -17.70
N TYR A 26 -21.39 4.13 -18.54
CA TYR A 26 -21.19 3.97 -19.99
C TYR A 26 -20.62 5.23 -20.66
N VAL A 27 -21.06 6.41 -20.23
CA VAL A 27 -20.60 7.70 -20.77
C VAL A 27 -19.13 7.95 -20.40
N ASP A 28 -18.73 7.71 -19.15
CA ASP A 28 -17.35 7.86 -18.71
C ASP A 28 -16.43 6.87 -19.44
N LEU A 29 -16.86 5.61 -19.57
CA LEU A 29 -16.14 4.61 -20.34
C LEU A 29 -15.95 5.05 -21.81
N GLY A 30 -16.99 5.61 -22.43
CA GLY A 30 -16.92 6.15 -23.80
C GLY A 30 -15.91 7.29 -23.94
N HIS A 31 -15.85 8.22 -22.98
CA HIS A 31 -14.84 9.29 -22.97
C HIS A 31 -13.42 8.74 -22.81
N ILE A 32 -13.22 7.74 -21.95
CA ILE A 32 -11.92 7.08 -21.80
C ILE A 32 -11.49 6.44 -23.12
N ASP A 33 -12.41 5.76 -23.80
CA ASP A 33 -12.15 5.11 -25.08
C ASP A 33 -11.78 6.11 -26.17
N LEU A 34 -12.49 7.23 -26.24
CA LEU A 34 -12.19 8.31 -27.19
C LEU A 34 -10.78 8.89 -26.94
N LEU A 35 -10.42 9.13 -25.68
CA LEU A 35 -9.08 9.64 -25.35
C LEU A 35 -7.96 8.66 -25.72
N VAL A 36 -8.23 7.36 -25.64
CA VAL A 36 -7.29 6.32 -26.08
C VAL A 36 -7.23 6.24 -27.61
N SER A 37 -8.36 6.34 -28.32
CA SER A 37 -8.37 6.30 -29.79
C SER A 37 -7.65 7.49 -30.41
N GLU A 38 -7.77 8.67 -29.78
CA GLU A 38 -7.05 9.89 -30.16
C GLU A 38 -5.57 9.88 -29.71
N SER A 39 -5.07 8.76 -29.17
CA SER A 39 -3.69 8.58 -28.72
C SER A 39 -3.23 9.57 -27.62
N VAL A 40 -4.18 10.17 -26.88
CA VAL A 40 -3.87 11.01 -25.69
C VAL A 40 -3.32 10.14 -24.56
N TYR A 41 -3.80 8.90 -24.46
CA TYR A 41 -3.30 7.89 -23.52
C TYR A 41 -3.02 6.57 -24.25
N ALA A 42 -2.02 5.82 -23.79
CA ALA A 42 -1.62 4.57 -24.43
C ALA A 42 -2.66 3.45 -24.29
N ASN A 43 -3.43 3.43 -23.19
CA ASN A 43 -4.52 2.49 -22.93
C ASN A 43 -5.40 2.96 -21.76
N ARG A 44 -6.54 2.30 -21.54
CA ARG A 44 -7.49 2.61 -20.44
C ARG A 44 -6.81 2.59 -19.07
N SER A 45 -5.95 1.59 -18.81
CA SER A 45 -5.26 1.46 -17.52
C SER A 45 -4.30 2.62 -17.25
N ASP A 46 -3.66 3.14 -18.29
CA ASP A 46 -2.78 4.31 -18.21
C ASP A 46 -3.57 5.59 -17.87
N PHE A 47 -4.71 5.81 -18.54
CA PHE A 47 -5.65 6.88 -18.21
C PHE A 47 -6.06 6.82 -16.73
N ILE A 48 -6.55 5.65 -16.28
CA ILE A 48 -7.05 5.49 -14.90
C ILE A 48 -5.93 5.72 -13.88
N ARG A 49 -4.72 5.19 -14.13
CA ARG A 49 -3.57 5.40 -13.25
C ARG A 49 -3.20 6.88 -13.16
N THR A 50 -3.22 7.59 -14.28
CA THR A 50 -2.93 9.03 -14.34
C THR A 50 -3.99 9.84 -13.61
N ALA A 51 -5.28 9.55 -13.84
CA ALA A 51 -6.39 10.20 -13.15
C ALA A 51 -6.30 10.04 -11.62
N VAL A 52 -6.00 8.83 -11.13
CA VAL A 52 -5.81 8.56 -9.70
C VAL A 52 -4.66 9.39 -9.13
N ARG A 53 -3.50 9.43 -9.81
CA ARG A 53 -2.34 10.24 -9.38
C ARG A 53 -2.69 11.73 -9.29
N ASN A 54 -3.40 12.25 -10.29
CA ASN A 54 -3.82 13.64 -10.32
C ASN A 54 -4.78 14.00 -9.17
N GLN A 55 -5.75 13.13 -8.87
CA GLN A 55 -6.66 13.34 -7.75
C GLN A 55 -5.93 13.26 -6.40
N ILE A 56 -5.01 12.31 -6.22
CA ILE A 56 -4.19 12.23 -4.99
C ILE A 56 -3.35 13.50 -4.82
N ALA A 57 -2.69 13.96 -5.88
CA ALA A 57 -1.89 15.19 -5.84
C ALA A 57 -2.74 16.41 -5.47
N ARG A 58 -3.93 16.53 -6.05
CA ARG A 58 -4.91 17.60 -5.74
C ARG A 58 -5.30 17.64 -4.26
N HIS A 59 -5.33 16.49 -3.60
CA HIS A 59 -5.65 16.36 -2.17
C HIS A 59 -4.41 16.20 -1.27
N GLY A 60 -3.21 16.48 -1.78
CA GLY A 60 -1.93 16.17 -1.13
C GLY A 60 -1.77 16.73 0.28
N ASP A 61 -2.26 17.95 0.55
CA ASP A 61 -2.19 18.56 1.89
C ASP A 61 -2.97 17.76 2.94
N VAL A 62 -4.19 17.34 2.59
CA VAL A 62 -5.07 16.55 3.46
C VAL A 62 -4.42 15.19 3.77
N THR A 63 -3.81 14.56 2.76
CA THR A 63 -3.09 13.29 2.92
C THR A 63 -1.86 13.47 3.81
N ARG A 64 -1.03 14.49 3.56
CA ARG A 64 0.18 14.76 4.37
C ARG A 64 -0.16 15.01 5.84
N GLN A 65 -1.16 15.85 6.12
CA GLN A 65 -1.58 16.14 7.49
C GLN A 65 -2.08 14.87 8.19
N SER A 66 -2.81 14.02 7.47
CA SER A 66 -3.34 12.77 8.02
C SER A 66 -2.24 11.74 8.32
N VAL A 67 -1.24 11.62 7.43
CA VAL A 67 -0.06 10.75 7.64
C VAL A 67 0.70 11.19 8.89
N ALA A 68 1.00 12.48 9.02
CA ALA A 68 1.70 13.02 10.19
C ALA A 68 0.92 12.81 11.50
N ARG A 69 -0.40 13.07 11.49
CA ARG A 69 -1.25 12.92 12.68
C ARG A 69 -1.39 11.46 13.13
N LYS A 70 -1.48 10.51 12.20
CA LYS A 70 -1.70 9.09 12.51
C LYS A 70 -0.40 8.30 12.72
N GLY A 71 0.76 8.89 12.44
CA GLY A 71 2.06 8.21 12.51
C GLY A 71 2.15 7.05 11.51
N VAL A 72 1.60 7.23 10.31
CA VAL A 72 1.56 6.18 9.28
C VAL A 72 2.84 6.23 8.45
N GLU A 73 3.42 5.07 8.17
CA GLU A 73 4.56 4.95 7.28
C GLU A 73 4.09 4.86 5.82
N LEU A 74 4.61 5.73 4.95
CA LEU A 74 4.23 5.77 3.54
C LEU A 74 5.18 4.89 2.70
N GLY A 75 4.62 3.96 1.93
CA GLY A 75 5.38 3.19 0.93
C GLY A 75 5.20 1.69 1.01
N LEU A 76 6.24 0.96 0.63
CA LEU A 76 6.29 -0.51 0.67
C LEU A 76 7.16 -0.92 1.86
N ARG A 77 6.56 -1.56 2.87
CA ARG A 77 7.25 -2.03 4.07
C ARG A 77 7.25 -3.54 4.11
N ARG A 78 8.44 -4.11 4.27
CA ARG A 78 8.65 -5.55 4.38
C ARG A 78 9.16 -5.87 5.78
N TYR A 79 8.46 -6.76 6.45
CA TYR A 79 8.82 -7.33 7.75
C TYR A 79 9.35 -8.73 7.52
N ASP A 80 10.64 -8.94 7.81
CA ASP A 80 11.26 -10.26 7.71
C ASP A 80 11.33 -10.96 9.07
N ARG A 81 11.74 -12.24 9.03
CA ARG A 81 11.87 -13.05 10.24
C ARG A 81 12.84 -12.41 11.24
N ALA A 82 13.97 -11.91 10.79
CA ALA A 82 15.01 -11.37 11.66
C ALA A 82 14.53 -10.12 12.41
N GLU A 83 13.81 -9.23 11.72
CA GLU A 83 13.20 -8.04 12.32
C GLU A 83 12.17 -8.42 13.40
N LEU A 84 11.30 -9.40 13.13
CA LEU A 84 10.29 -9.85 14.09
C LEU A 84 10.91 -10.61 15.28
N GLU A 85 11.95 -11.41 15.04
CA GLU A 85 12.70 -12.08 16.11
C GLU A 85 13.41 -11.07 17.01
N ALA A 86 14.01 -10.02 16.44
CA ALA A 86 14.61 -8.93 17.21
C ALA A 86 13.56 -8.18 18.04
N ALA A 87 12.39 -7.87 17.46
CA ALA A 87 11.28 -7.26 18.19
C ALA A 87 10.85 -8.14 19.38
N ARG A 88 10.63 -9.44 19.15
CA ARG A 88 10.29 -10.42 20.19
C ARG A 88 11.37 -10.50 21.28
N ALA A 89 12.64 -10.57 20.90
CA ALA A 89 13.77 -10.65 21.84
C ALA A 89 13.90 -9.39 22.69
N SER A 90 13.56 -8.23 22.15
CA SER A 90 13.53 -6.95 22.88
C SER A 90 12.29 -6.77 23.77
N GLY A 91 11.32 -7.70 23.70
CA GLY A 91 10.04 -7.58 24.41
C GLY A 91 9.12 -6.49 23.85
N ILE A 92 9.43 -5.95 22.67
CA ILE A 92 8.64 -4.93 21.99
C ILE A 92 7.68 -5.59 21.02
N ARG A 93 6.45 -5.08 20.96
CA ARG A 93 5.49 -5.44 19.93
C ARG A 93 5.30 -4.28 18.95
N LEU A 94 5.35 -4.59 17.66
CA LEU A 94 5.24 -3.63 16.56
C LEU A 94 3.79 -3.21 16.35
N ASP A 95 3.55 -1.90 16.32
CA ASP A 95 2.32 -1.30 15.80
C ASP A 95 2.53 -0.94 14.32
N ILE A 96 2.01 -1.78 13.43
CA ILE A 96 2.20 -1.62 11.98
C ILE A 96 1.13 -0.68 11.46
N ARG A 97 1.53 0.50 10.99
CA ARG A 97 0.65 1.47 10.32
C ARG A 97 1.24 1.88 8.99
N VAL A 98 0.65 1.41 7.89
CA VAL A 98 1.22 1.61 6.54
C VAL A 98 0.18 2.18 5.58
N LEU A 99 0.57 3.23 4.85
CA LEU A 99 -0.13 3.73 3.67
C LEU A 99 0.63 3.24 2.44
N GLY A 100 0.07 2.23 1.77
CA GLY A 100 0.73 1.50 0.68
C GLY A 100 0.69 -0.02 0.88
N LEU A 101 1.85 -0.66 0.95
CA LEU A 101 1.97 -2.11 1.07
C LEU A 101 2.70 -2.47 2.35
N ALA A 102 2.08 -3.32 3.17
CA ALA A 102 2.80 -4.06 4.22
C ALA A 102 2.96 -5.52 3.74
N SER A 103 4.18 -6.04 3.79
CA SER A 103 4.51 -7.40 3.39
C SER A 103 5.22 -8.12 4.53
N ILE A 104 4.72 -9.27 4.95
CA ILE A 104 5.36 -10.15 5.92
C ILE A 104 5.98 -11.31 5.14
N ALA A 105 7.28 -11.54 5.38
CA ALA A 105 8.03 -12.55 4.66
C ALA A 105 7.42 -13.95 4.80
N PRO A 106 7.48 -14.80 3.75
CA PRO A 106 6.77 -16.08 3.71
C PRO A 106 7.28 -17.10 4.73
N ASP A 107 8.51 -16.92 5.21
CA ASP A 107 9.15 -17.77 6.21
C ASP A 107 8.80 -17.37 7.66
N VAL A 108 8.03 -16.30 7.88
CA VAL A 108 7.56 -15.92 9.22
C VAL A 108 6.48 -16.90 9.69
N THR A 109 6.66 -17.47 10.89
CA THR A 109 5.66 -18.36 11.48
C THR A 109 4.51 -17.57 12.12
N PRO A 110 3.29 -18.16 12.19
CA PRO A 110 2.15 -17.53 12.86
C PRO A 110 2.43 -17.13 14.31
N GLU A 111 3.20 -17.94 15.04
CA GLU A 111 3.56 -17.72 16.44
C GLU A 111 4.51 -16.53 16.59
N LEU A 112 5.55 -16.46 15.75
CA LEU A 112 6.48 -15.34 15.74
C LEU A 112 5.76 -14.03 15.43
N ALA A 113 4.88 -14.03 14.43
CA ALA A 113 4.08 -12.87 14.08
C ALA A 113 3.17 -12.43 15.24
N ARG A 114 2.52 -13.39 15.93
CA ARG A 114 1.69 -13.11 17.11
C ARG A 114 2.48 -12.62 18.31
N ASP A 115 3.73 -13.03 18.49
CA ASP A 115 4.52 -12.54 19.60
C ASP A 115 5.04 -11.12 19.33
N ALA A 116 5.37 -10.82 18.07
CA ALA A 116 6.03 -9.59 17.67
C ALA A 116 5.11 -8.45 17.23
N ILE A 117 3.86 -8.68 16.81
CA ILE A 117 3.02 -7.63 16.19
C ILE A 117 1.81 -7.27 17.07
N ALA A 118 1.76 -6.08 17.64
CA ALA A 118 0.65 -5.65 18.49
C ALA A 118 -0.63 -5.35 17.69
N SER A 119 -0.52 -4.59 16.60
CA SER A 119 -1.65 -4.19 15.76
C SER A 119 -1.24 -3.95 14.32
N ILE A 120 -2.20 -4.07 13.39
CA ILE A 120 -2.00 -3.82 11.97
C ILE A 120 -3.11 -2.90 11.45
N GLU A 121 -2.75 -1.73 10.94
CA GLU A 121 -3.60 -0.83 10.15
C GLU A 121 -2.92 -0.57 8.81
N VAL A 122 -3.49 -1.08 7.70
CA VAL A 122 -2.90 -0.93 6.37
C VAL A 122 -3.91 -0.27 5.44
N MET A 123 -3.62 0.96 5.04
CA MET A 123 -4.33 1.65 3.96
C MET A 123 -3.70 1.28 2.62
N GLY A 124 -4.12 0.14 2.08
CA GLY A 124 -3.64 -0.40 0.81
C GLY A 124 -3.71 -1.92 0.81
N SER A 125 -2.58 -2.60 0.71
CA SER A 125 -2.53 -4.07 0.62
C SER A 125 -1.67 -4.67 1.73
N LEU A 126 -2.11 -5.79 2.29
CA LEU A 126 -1.35 -6.62 3.24
C LEU A 126 -1.03 -7.97 2.60
N GLN A 127 0.25 -8.20 2.36
CA GLN A 127 0.78 -9.47 1.87
C GLN A 127 1.39 -10.25 3.03
N ALA A 128 0.94 -11.48 3.21
CA ALA A 128 1.44 -12.40 4.23
C ALA A 128 0.92 -13.81 3.91
N SER A 129 1.54 -14.83 4.48
CA SER A 129 1.03 -16.20 4.34
C SER A 129 -0.39 -16.32 4.93
N PRO A 130 -1.25 -17.22 4.40
CA PRO A 130 -2.61 -17.40 4.93
C PRO A 130 -2.63 -17.72 6.43
N ALA A 131 -1.66 -18.52 6.89
CA ALA A 131 -1.52 -18.88 8.31
C ALA A 131 -1.20 -17.66 9.19
N VAL A 132 -0.30 -16.77 8.73
CA VAL A 132 0.02 -15.51 9.44
C VAL A 132 -1.18 -14.56 9.43
N LYS A 133 -1.89 -14.42 8.29
CA LYS A 133 -3.11 -13.60 8.22
C LYS A 133 -4.18 -14.10 9.20
N ALA A 134 -4.42 -15.41 9.25
CA ALA A 134 -5.36 -16.01 10.18
C ALA A 134 -4.93 -15.77 11.64
N ALA A 135 -3.63 -15.85 11.93
CA ALA A 135 -3.11 -15.62 13.27
C ALA A 135 -3.12 -14.15 13.72
N LEU A 136 -3.25 -13.20 12.80
CA LEU A 136 -3.32 -11.77 13.12
C LEU A 136 -4.73 -11.20 12.93
N ALA A 137 -5.73 -12.01 12.59
CA ALA A 137 -7.08 -11.55 12.24
C ALA A 137 -7.72 -10.67 13.33
N ASP A 138 -7.48 -10.97 14.61
CA ASP A 138 -7.94 -10.21 15.78
C ASP A 138 -7.19 -8.88 16.00
N ARG A 139 -6.12 -8.63 15.23
CA ARG A 139 -5.23 -7.47 15.37
C ARG A 139 -5.27 -6.52 14.17
N LEU A 140 -6.01 -6.88 13.12
CA LEU A 140 -6.31 -5.99 12.00
C LEU A 140 -7.35 -4.95 12.44
N ARG A 141 -7.05 -3.67 12.21
CA ARG A 141 -7.91 -2.52 12.50
C ARG A 141 -8.48 -1.89 11.23
#